data_AF-A0A2P8QQ86-F1
#
_entry.id   AF-A0A2P8QQ86-F1
#
_cell.length_a   1.000
_cell.length_b   1.000
_cell.length_c   1.000
_cell.angle_alpha   90.00
_cell.angle_beta   90.00
_cell.angle_gamma   90.00
#
_symmetry.space_group_name_H-M   'P 1'
#
loop_
_entity.id
_entity.type
_entity.pdbx_description
1 polymer ?
#
loop_
_entity_poly.entity_id
_entity_poly.type
_entity_poly.pdbx_seq_one_letter_code
_entity_poly.pdbx_strand_id
1 'polypeptide(L)'
;MRSLIKQLWSLPPDWKLVPVRGKQPIGKGWNKHPYSPAQLIEWIETGHTCTGFGLLTGTPIGQDDCILAVDQDGDAAGTALAALARGKPLPQTVTLTSGRPGRCQYLLRVPITIAASIESRKLNVGLELRWTSMISVLPPSIHPLTKLPYQWLPGHSPHESAIAIAPDWLVGLMARRQSHSSSNQRSRSIASKHCHQGNESRFSMCPSQLNRVAALLSRLHPSRADDYHEWIRVGMALYSHSPALLPLWDDWSRRSSKYKPGECASKWATFNPTKISINTLYYLANKDSSQTPAA
;
A
#
# COMPACT_ATOMS: atom_id res chain seq x y z
N MET A 1 -24.77 -3.71 -18.11
CA MET A 1 -23.91 -4.69 -18.82
C MET A 1 -23.48 -4.20 -20.20
N ARG A 2 -24.41 -3.82 -21.09
CA ARG A 2 -24.10 -3.34 -22.46
C ARG A 2 -23.05 -2.21 -22.52
N SER A 3 -23.10 -1.25 -21.61
CA SER A 3 -22.11 -0.17 -21.51
C SER A 3 -20.70 -0.66 -21.16
N LEU A 4 -20.58 -1.69 -20.31
CA LEU A 4 -19.29 -2.30 -19.97
C LEU A 4 -18.70 -3.02 -21.18
N ILE A 5 -19.50 -3.84 -21.88
CA ILE A 5 -19.07 -4.55 -23.10
C ILE A 5 -18.61 -3.56 -24.16
N LYS A 6 -19.38 -2.49 -24.41
CA LYS A 6 -18.99 -1.42 -25.35
C LYS A 6 -17.63 -0.82 -25.00
N GLN A 7 -17.36 -0.54 -23.72
CA GLN A 7 -16.07 -0.02 -23.32
C GLN A 7 -14.95 -1.05 -23.49
N LEU A 8 -15.18 -2.32 -23.14
CA LEU A 8 -14.18 -3.38 -23.25
C LEU A 8 -13.69 -3.56 -24.69
N TRP A 9 -14.58 -3.48 -25.68
CA TRP A 9 -14.20 -3.49 -27.10
C TRP A 9 -13.24 -2.36 -27.50
N SER A 10 -13.25 -1.28 -26.74
CA SER A 10 -12.42 -0.11 -26.99
C SER A 10 -11.10 -0.15 -26.21
N LEU A 11 -10.90 -1.06 -25.26
CA LEU A 11 -9.64 -1.07 -24.50
C LEU A 11 -8.52 -1.77 -25.28
N PRO A 12 -7.24 -1.40 -25.03
CA PRO A 12 -6.13 -2.14 -25.61
C PRO A 12 -6.20 -3.64 -25.26
N PRO A 13 -6.02 -4.54 -26.24
CA PRO A 13 -6.31 -5.97 -26.08
C PRO A 13 -5.36 -6.69 -25.11
N ASP A 14 -4.19 -6.10 -24.86
CA ASP A 14 -3.16 -6.62 -23.97
C ASP A 14 -3.34 -6.22 -22.50
N TRP A 15 -4.27 -5.30 -22.21
CA TRP A 15 -4.59 -4.90 -20.84
C TRP A 15 -5.10 -6.07 -20.01
N LYS A 16 -4.61 -6.16 -18.77
CA LYS A 16 -4.98 -7.19 -17.81
C LYS A 16 -6.05 -6.67 -16.88
N LEU A 17 -7.27 -7.18 -17.03
CA LEU A 17 -8.46 -6.70 -16.37
C LEU A 17 -8.95 -7.66 -15.29
N VAL A 18 -9.58 -7.10 -14.27
CA VAL A 18 -10.19 -7.85 -13.16
C VAL A 18 -11.63 -7.38 -13.01
N PRO A 19 -12.65 -8.27 -13.07
CA PRO A 19 -14.02 -7.87 -12.81
C PRO A 19 -14.18 -7.38 -11.37
N VAL A 20 -15.01 -6.36 -11.15
CA VAL A 20 -15.24 -5.78 -9.81
C VAL A 20 -16.71 -5.66 -9.44
N ARG A 21 -16.98 -5.67 -8.13
CA ARG A 21 -18.23 -5.22 -7.51
C ARG A 21 -17.96 -3.97 -6.67
N GLY A 22 -18.50 -2.84 -7.08
CA GLY A 22 -18.05 -1.51 -6.67
C GLY A 22 -16.58 -1.31 -7.02
N LYS A 23 -15.72 -1.37 -6.00
CA LYS A 23 -14.25 -1.31 -6.14
C LYS A 23 -13.54 -2.61 -5.77
N GLN A 24 -14.28 -3.64 -5.41
CA GLN A 24 -13.72 -4.89 -4.90
C GLN A 24 -13.57 -5.90 -6.05
N PRO A 25 -12.38 -6.49 -6.25
CA PRO A 25 -12.18 -7.61 -7.17
C PRO A 25 -13.15 -8.77 -6.92
N ILE A 26 -13.58 -9.42 -7.98
CA ILE A 26 -14.39 -10.65 -7.93
C ILE A 26 -13.45 -11.86 -8.09
N GLY A 27 -13.64 -12.88 -7.26
CA GLY A 27 -12.94 -14.17 -7.37
C GLY A 27 -11.73 -14.33 -6.45
N LYS A 28 -11.45 -15.58 -6.07
CA LYS A 28 -10.26 -15.94 -5.29
C LYS A 28 -9.04 -15.90 -6.20
N GLY A 29 -7.94 -15.28 -5.74
CA GLY A 29 -6.74 -15.14 -6.56
C GLY A 29 -6.93 -14.26 -7.79
N TRP A 30 -7.83 -13.27 -7.70
CA TRP A 30 -8.16 -12.31 -8.77
C TRP A 30 -6.95 -11.66 -9.44
N ASN A 31 -5.83 -11.52 -8.72
CA ASN A 31 -4.58 -10.94 -9.23
C ASN A 31 -3.73 -11.94 -10.04
N LYS A 32 -4.03 -13.24 -9.98
CA LYS A 32 -3.26 -14.30 -10.66
C LYS A 32 -3.85 -14.68 -12.01
N HIS A 33 -5.13 -14.42 -12.22
CA HIS A 33 -5.87 -14.80 -13.43
C HIS A 33 -6.63 -13.61 -14.00
N PRO A 34 -5.92 -12.54 -14.44
CA PRO A 34 -6.59 -11.43 -15.09
C PRO A 34 -7.10 -11.83 -16.47
N TYR A 35 -8.15 -11.14 -16.91
CA TYR A 35 -8.76 -11.31 -18.22
C TYR A 35 -8.17 -10.30 -19.21
N SER A 36 -8.04 -10.67 -20.49
CA SER A 36 -8.02 -9.68 -21.56
C SER A 36 -9.41 -9.03 -21.71
N PRO A 37 -9.54 -7.89 -22.43
CA PRO A 37 -10.85 -7.32 -22.72
C PRO A 37 -11.81 -8.32 -23.39
N ALA A 38 -11.31 -9.10 -24.37
CA ALA A 38 -12.09 -10.13 -25.06
C ALA A 38 -12.55 -11.25 -24.11
N GLN A 39 -11.65 -11.77 -23.27
CA GLN A 39 -12.00 -12.81 -22.30
C GLN A 39 -13.01 -12.30 -21.26
N LEU A 40 -12.93 -11.01 -20.88
CA LEU A 40 -13.86 -10.44 -19.93
C LEU A 40 -15.25 -10.21 -20.57
N ILE A 41 -15.31 -9.89 -21.87
CA ILE A 41 -16.58 -9.83 -22.62
C ILE A 41 -17.25 -11.20 -22.60
N GLU A 42 -16.52 -12.26 -22.97
CA GLU A 42 -17.04 -13.64 -22.94
C GLU A 42 -17.50 -14.05 -21.53
N TRP A 43 -16.73 -13.71 -20.50
CA TRP A 43 -17.10 -13.96 -19.11
C TRP A 43 -18.43 -13.29 -18.72
N ILE A 44 -18.67 -12.06 -19.19
CA ILE A 44 -19.95 -11.35 -18.98
C ILE A 44 -21.09 -12.01 -19.78
N GLU A 45 -20.85 -12.38 -21.04
CA GLU A 45 -21.84 -12.96 -21.94
C GLU A 45 -22.30 -14.36 -21.51
N THR A 46 -21.44 -15.10 -20.81
CA THR A 46 -21.79 -16.38 -20.17
C THR A 46 -22.65 -16.25 -18.91
N GLY A 47 -23.11 -15.04 -18.58
CA GLY A 47 -24.09 -14.79 -17.51
C GLY A 47 -23.49 -14.33 -16.18
N HIS A 48 -22.18 -14.13 -16.10
CA HIS A 48 -21.56 -13.58 -14.89
C HIS A 48 -21.84 -12.08 -14.74
N THR A 49 -21.93 -11.62 -13.49
CA THR A 49 -22.30 -10.23 -13.18
C THR A 49 -21.17 -9.49 -12.46
N CYS A 50 -20.91 -8.26 -12.92
CA CYS A 50 -20.01 -7.30 -12.29
C CYS A 50 -20.59 -5.88 -12.40
N THR A 51 -20.10 -4.94 -11.59
CA THR A 51 -20.48 -3.52 -11.70
C THR A 51 -19.43 -2.72 -12.47
N GLY A 52 -18.40 -3.38 -13.00
CA GLY A 52 -17.24 -2.75 -13.57
C GLY A 52 -16.04 -3.69 -13.70
N PHE A 53 -14.90 -3.10 -14.02
CA PHE A 53 -13.61 -3.76 -14.10
C PHE A 53 -12.48 -2.82 -13.67
N GLY A 54 -11.40 -3.39 -13.15
CA GLY A 54 -10.17 -2.68 -12.85
C GLY A 54 -9.02 -3.18 -13.72
N LEU A 55 -8.08 -2.29 -14.01
CA LEU A 55 -6.80 -2.62 -14.60
C LEU A 55 -5.85 -3.12 -13.53
N LEU A 56 -5.27 -4.31 -13.72
CA LEU A 56 -4.24 -4.86 -12.86
C LEU A 56 -2.90 -4.19 -13.17
N THR A 57 -2.29 -3.55 -12.17
CA THR A 57 -1.00 -2.86 -12.33
C THR A 57 0.19 -3.82 -12.12
N GLY A 58 1.34 -3.45 -12.67
CA GLY A 58 2.57 -4.25 -12.70
C GLY A 58 2.51 -5.44 -13.65
N THR A 59 1.53 -5.49 -14.56
CA THR A 59 1.44 -6.51 -15.60
C THR A 59 2.01 -6.02 -16.93
N PRO A 60 2.61 -6.92 -17.74
CA PRO A 60 3.10 -6.57 -19.06
C PRO A 60 1.99 -6.08 -20.01
N ILE A 61 2.36 -5.09 -20.82
CA ILE A 61 1.67 -4.62 -22.01
C ILE A 61 2.68 -4.60 -23.17
N GLY A 62 2.26 -5.06 -24.34
CA GLY A 62 3.19 -5.36 -25.43
C GLY A 62 4.33 -6.29 -25.00
N GLN A 63 5.54 -6.03 -25.52
CA GLN A 63 6.73 -6.84 -25.24
C GLN A 63 7.61 -6.23 -24.13
N ASP A 64 7.64 -4.90 -24.03
CA ASP A 64 8.73 -4.20 -23.32
C ASP A 64 8.29 -3.44 -22.07
N ASP A 65 6.99 -3.32 -21.81
CA ASP A 65 6.48 -2.39 -20.81
C ASP A 65 5.49 -3.02 -19.83
N CYS A 66 5.39 -2.43 -18.65
CA CYS A 66 4.40 -2.74 -17.62
C CYS A 66 3.63 -1.48 -17.21
N ILE A 67 2.38 -1.63 -16.76
CA ILE A 67 1.57 -0.48 -16.32
C ILE A 67 1.77 -0.16 -14.83
N LEU A 68 2.11 1.09 -14.54
CA LEU A 68 2.05 1.76 -13.25
C LEU A 68 0.78 2.63 -13.18
N ALA A 69 0.18 2.76 -11.98
CA ALA A 69 -0.81 3.82 -11.74
C ALA A 69 -0.39 4.76 -10.60
N VAL A 70 -0.58 6.06 -10.78
CA VAL A 70 -0.45 7.09 -9.73
C VAL A 70 -1.86 7.47 -9.28
N ASP A 71 -2.24 7.14 -8.04
CA ASP A 71 -3.53 7.49 -7.45
C ASP A 71 -3.43 8.77 -6.61
N GLN A 72 -4.04 9.82 -7.13
CA GLN A 72 -4.19 11.10 -6.45
C GLN A 72 -5.56 11.12 -5.73
N ASP A 73 -5.56 11.00 -4.40
CA ASP A 73 -6.77 11.08 -3.57
C ASP A 73 -6.97 12.48 -2.98
N GLY A 74 -7.32 13.45 -3.85
CA GLY A 74 -7.70 14.81 -3.48
C GLY A 74 -6.59 15.85 -3.68
N ASP A 75 -6.90 17.11 -3.38
CA ASP A 75 -6.03 18.25 -3.69
C ASP A 75 -4.69 18.21 -2.93
N ALA A 76 -4.69 17.66 -1.71
CA ALA A 76 -3.47 17.47 -0.93
C ALA A 76 -2.51 16.48 -1.61
N ALA A 77 -3.04 15.40 -2.19
CA ALA A 77 -2.25 14.45 -2.97
C ALA A 77 -1.71 15.12 -4.25
N GLY A 78 -2.50 15.96 -4.91
CA GLY A 78 -2.07 16.72 -6.09
C GLY A 78 -0.95 17.72 -5.78
N THR A 79 -1.07 18.43 -4.65
CA THR A 79 -0.03 19.34 -4.16
C THR A 79 1.26 18.58 -3.84
N ALA A 80 1.16 17.43 -3.17
CA ALA A 80 2.32 16.59 -2.88
C ALA A 80 2.98 16.05 -4.15
N LEU A 81 2.19 15.62 -5.14
CA LEU A 81 2.70 15.16 -6.43
C LEU A 81 3.45 16.28 -7.17
N ALA A 82 2.90 17.49 -7.20
CA ALA A 82 3.54 18.66 -7.79
C ALA A 82 4.85 19.04 -7.09
N ALA A 83 4.90 18.95 -5.75
CA ALA A 83 6.12 19.19 -4.98
C ALA A 83 7.21 18.14 -5.27
N LEU A 84 6.83 16.86 -5.38
CA LEU A 84 7.76 15.78 -5.74
C LEU A 84 8.30 15.93 -7.16
N ALA A 85 7.47 16.44 -8.08
CA ALA A 85 7.85 16.70 -9.46
C ALA A 85 8.94 17.79 -9.60
N ARG A 86 9.11 18.70 -8.63
CA ARG A 86 10.13 19.77 -8.64
C ARG A 86 10.17 20.55 -9.97
N GLY A 87 9.00 20.92 -10.48
CA GLY A 87 8.86 21.62 -11.76
C GLY A 87 8.88 20.73 -13.01
N LYS A 88 8.98 19.41 -12.86
CA LYS A 88 8.89 18.42 -13.95
C LYS A 88 7.59 17.60 -13.83
N PRO A 89 6.43 18.16 -14.23
CA PRO A 89 5.13 17.52 -14.03
C PRO A 89 5.07 16.15 -14.73
N LEU A 90 4.06 15.34 -14.37
CA LEU A 90 3.79 14.12 -15.11
C LEU A 90 3.47 14.46 -16.57
N PRO A 91 3.96 13.67 -17.54
CA PRO A 91 3.61 13.84 -18.94
C PRO A 91 2.10 13.61 -19.14
N GLN A 92 1.55 14.20 -20.21
CA GLN A 92 0.20 13.88 -20.64
C GLN A 92 0.11 12.37 -20.92
N THR A 93 -0.84 11.71 -20.27
CA THR A 93 -1.02 10.26 -20.34
C THR A 93 -2.48 9.89 -20.12
N VAL A 94 -2.83 8.62 -20.31
CA VAL A 94 -4.15 8.09 -19.97
C VAL A 94 -4.48 8.39 -18.51
N THR A 95 -5.58 9.10 -18.29
CA THR A 95 -5.96 9.63 -16.97
C THR A 95 -7.46 9.48 -16.76
N LEU A 96 -7.83 8.98 -15.58
CA LEU A 96 -9.21 8.72 -15.20
C LEU A 96 -9.56 9.37 -13.86
N THR A 97 -10.85 9.62 -13.63
CA THR A 97 -11.38 10.17 -12.39
C THR A 97 -12.63 9.42 -11.92
N SER A 98 -12.88 9.50 -10.62
CA SER A 98 -14.14 9.08 -10.01
C SER A 98 -15.22 10.18 -10.04
N GLY A 99 -14.91 11.36 -10.61
CA GLY A 99 -15.77 12.54 -10.58
C GLY A 99 -15.75 13.30 -9.24
N ARG A 100 -14.98 12.81 -8.26
CA ARG A 100 -14.81 13.49 -6.97
C ARG A 100 -13.73 14.58 -7.08
N PRO A 101 -13.90 15.74 -6.42
CA PRO A 101 -12.95 16.85 -6.48
C PRO A 101 -11.51 16.42 -6.14
N GLY A 102 -10.55 16.89 -6.94
CA GLY A 102 -9.13 16.63 -6.76
C GLY A 102 -8.68 15.18 -6.97
N ARG A 103 -9.56 14.26 -7.39
CA ARG A 103 -9.24 12.83 -7.51
C ARG A 103 -9.04 12.38 -8.95
N CYS A 104 -7.87 11.82 -9.23
CA CYS A 104 -7.60 11.18 -10.52
C CYS A 104 -6.54 10.08 -10.39
N GLN A 105 -6.46 9.23 -11.41
CA GLN A 105 -5.40 8.24 -11.57
C GLN A 105 -4.73 8.42 -12.92
N TYR A 106 -3.40 8.51 -12.89
CA TYR A 106 -2.56 8.55 -14.10
C TYR A 106 -2.02 7.15 -14.36
N LEU A 107 -2.19 6.64 -15.58
CA LEU A 107 -1.55 5.40 -16.01
C LEU A 107 -0.23 5.73 -16.71
N LEU A 108 0.84 5.04 -16.37
CA LEU A 108 2.17 5.24 -16.95
C LEU A 108 2.78 3.89 -17.31
N ARG A 109 3.65 3.86 -18.31
CA ARG A 109 4.41 2.66 -18.67
C ARG A 109 5.81 2.71 -18.06
N VAL A 110 6.27 1.55 -17.63
CA VAL A 110 7.58 1.35 -17.02
C VAL A 110 8.24 0.18 -17.74
N PRO A 111 9.50 0.32 -18.20
CA PRO A 111 10.20 -0.76 -18.89
C PRO A 111 10.25 -2.05 -18.06
N ILE A 112 10.00 -3.18 -18.70
CA ILE A 112 10.01 -4.52 -18.09
C ILE A 112 11.36 -4.83 -17.42
N THR A 113 12.44 -4.27 -17.95
CA THR A 113 13.81 -4.40 -17.45
C THR A 113 13.98 -3.94 -16.00
N ILE A 114 13.17 -2.97 -15.56
CA ILE A 114 13.20 -2.44 -14.19
C ILE A 114 12.03 -2.90 -13.33
N ALA A 115 11.08 -3.67 -13.89
CA ALA A 115 9.85 -4.10 -13.21
C ALA A 115 10.08 -4.84 -11.89
N ALA A 116 11.14 -5.65 -11.81
CA ALA A 116 11.52 -6.40 -10.61
C ALA A 116 12.15 -5.52 -9.52
N SER A 117 12.68 -4.34 -9.90
CA SER A 117 13.43 -3.44 -9.01
C SER A 117 12.53 -2.45 -8.26
N ILE A 118 11.25 -2.39 -8.61
CA ILE A 118 10.28 -1.46 -8.00
C ILE A 118 9.14 -2.20 -7.29
N GLU A 119 8.45 -1.48 -6.42
CA GLU A 119 7.26 -1.96 -5.71
C GLU A 119 6.31 -0.81 -5.38
N SER A 120 5.06 -1.14 -5.01
CA SER A 120 4.06 -0.13 -4.66
C SER A 120 4.53 0.77 -3.50
N ARG A 121 4.14 2.04 -3.55
CA ARG A 121 4.46 3.04 -2.53
C ARG A 121 3.22 3.81 -2.15
N LYS A 122 2.83 3.72 -0.88
CA LYS A 122 1.87 4.66 -0.32
C LYS A 122 2.64 5.83 0.27
N LEU A 123 2.39 7.01 -0.26
CA LEU A 123 2.96 8.26 0.22
C LEU A 123 1.95 8.94 1.17
N ASN A 124 2.39 9.99 1.84
CA ASN A 124 1.53 10.76 2.73
C ASN A 124 0.40 11.44 1.95
N VAL A 125 -0.61 11.94 2.68
CA VAL A 125 -1.67 12.83 2.16
C VAL A 125 -2.47 12.28 0.97
N GLY A 126 -2.62 10.96 0.87
CA GLY A 126 -3.51 10.34 -0.12
C GLY A 126 -2.91 10.12 -1.51
N LEU A 127 -1.58 10.20 -1.65
CA LEU A 127 -0.88 9.84 -2.89
C LEU A 127 -0.39 8.39 -2.83
N GLU A 128 -0.72 7.57 -3.83
CA GLU A 128 -0.28 6.17 -3.90
C GLU A 128 0.27 5.82 -5.29
N LEU A 129 1.46 5.22 -5.35
CA LEU A 129 2.07 4.66 -6.56
C LEU A 129 1.80 3.15 -6.58
N ARG A 130 0.93 2.70 -7.48
CA ARG A 130 0.41 1.32 -7.56
C ARG A 130 1.15 0.49 -8.60
N TRP A 131 1.86 -0.52 -8.12
CA TRP A 131 2.59 -1.48 -8.95
C TRP A 131 1.92 -2.87 -8.90
N THR A 132 2.68 -3.96 -8.80
CA THR A 132 2.17 -5.34 -8.82
C THR A 132 1.04 -5.61 -7.83
N SER A 133 0.04 -6.38 -8.27
CA SER A 133 -1.10 -6.85 -7.46
C SER A 133 -1.99 -5.74 -6.89
N MET A 134 -2.06 -4.59 -7.57
CA MET A 134 -3.02 -3.53 -7.28
C MET A 134 -3.96 -3.35 -8.46
N ILE A 135 -5.15 -2.77 -8.24
CA ILE A 135 -6.08 -2.46 -9.32
C ILE A 135 -6.44 -0.98 -9.36
N SER A 136 -6.59 -0.47 -10.58
CA SER A 136 -7.17 0.84 -10.87
C SER A 136 -8.54 0.63 -11.53
N VAL A 137 -9.62 0.99 -10.83
CA VAL A 137 -10.99 0.82 -11.33
C VAL A 137 -11.23 1.75 -12.52
N LEU A 138 -11.58 1.19 -13.68
CA LEU A 138 -11.63 1.92 -14.95
C LEU A 138 -13.05 2.41 -15.29
N PRO A 139 -13.18 3.46 -16.10
CA PRO A 139 -14.44 3.81 -16.74
C PRO A 139 -15.03 2.64 -17.56
N PRO A 140 -16.37 2.47 -17.61
CA PRO A 140 -17.40 3.22 -16.93
C PRO A 140 -17.87 2.51 -15.64
N SER A 141 -16.98 1.85 -14.89
CA SER A 141 -17.33 1.15 -13.64
C SER A 141 -18.05 2.10 -12.67
N ILE A 142 -19.02 1.59 -11.91
CA ILE A 142 -19.81 2.44 -11.00
C ILE A 142 -19.11 2.61 -9.66
N HIS A 143 -18.86 3.86 -9.27
CA HIS A 143 -18.27 4.18 -7.99
C HIS A 143 -19.29 3.97 -6.84
N PRO A 144 -18.95 3.24 -5.76
CA PRO A 144 -19.92 2.81 -4.75
C PRO A 144 -20.53 3.95 -3.91
N LEU A 145 -19.80 5.05 -3.69
CA LEU A 145 -20.31 6.22 -2.95
C LEU A 145 -21.08 7.19 -3.85
N THR A 146 -20.45 7.75 -4.88
CA THR A 146 -21.08 8.72 -5.78
C THR A 146 -22.21 8.14 -6.64
N LYS A 147 -22.26 6.81 -6.82
CA LYS A 147 -23.18 6.10 -7.73
C LYS A 147 -23.05 6.51 -9.20
N LEU A 148 -22.04 7.30 -9.53
CA LEU A 148 -21.70 7.73 -10.88
C LEU A 148 -20.59 6.85 -11.46
N PRO A 149 -20.51 6.71 -12.79
CA PRO A 149 -19.42 6.00 -13.43
C PRO A 149 -18.09 6.74 -13.23
N TYR A 150 -17.00 5.98 -13.13
CA TYR A 150 -15.67 6.50 -13.42
C TYR A 150 -15.62 7.04 -14.86
N GLN A 151 -14.82 8.07 -15.09
CA GLN A 151 -14.71 8.75 -16.38
C GLN A 151 -13.25 8.93 -16.78
N TRP A 152 -12.95 8.91 -18.08
CA TRP A 152 -11.69 9.42 -18.60
C TRP A 152 -11.69 10.93 -18.47
N LEU A 153 -10.55 11.55 -18.18
CA LEU A 153 -10.44 13.00 -18.33
C LEU A 153 -10.52 13.36 -19.83
N PRO A 154 -11.06 14.53 -20.21
CA PRO A 154 -11.17 14.94 -21.60
C PRO A 154 -9.83 14.88 -22.35
N GLY A 155 -9.74 14.15 -23.47
CA GLY A 155 -8.49 13.98 -24.22
C GLY A 155 -7.49 13.01 -23.60
N HIS A 156 -7.88 12.27 -22.56
CA HIS A 156 -7.02 11.32 -21.83
C HIS A 156 -7.56 9.88 -21.83
N SER A 157 -8.49 9.54 -22.72
CA SER A 157 -8.88 8.14 -22.91
C SER A 157 -7.77 7.36 -23.65
N PRO A 158 -7.78 6.01 -23.59
CA PRO A 158 -6.81 5.17 -24.31
C PRO A 158 -6.79 5.34 -25.84
N HIS A 159 -7.82 5.97 -26.43
CA HIS A 159 -7.88 6.29 -27.87
C HIS A 159 -7.36 7.69 -28.19
N GLU A 160 -7.39 8.59 -27.22
CA GLU A 160 -7.01 10.00 -27.40
C GLU A 160 -5.58 10.26 -26.92
N SER A 161 -5.08 9.44 -26.01
CA SER A 161 -3.78 9.63 -25.37
C SER A 161 -3.06 8.30 -25.20
N ALA A 162 -1.79 8.26 -25.60
CA ALA A 162 -0.92 7.13 -25.32
C ALA A 162 -0.59 7.05 -23.82
N ILE A 163 -0.29 5.85 -23.33
CA ILE A 163 0.28 5.69 -21.99
C ILE A 163 1.74 6.18 -22.04
N ALA A 164 2.01 7.29 -21.35
CA ALA A 164 3.35 7.89 -21.32
C ALA A 164 4.31 7.09 -20.44
N ILE A 165 5.61 7.22 -20.73
CA ILE A 165 6.68 6.62 -19.90
C ILE A 165 6.68 7.31 -18.53
N ALA A 166 6.78 6.52 -17.46
CA ALA A 166 6.93 7.03 -16.11
C ALA A 166 8.25 7.82 -15.97
N PRO A 167 8.23 9.07 -15.47
CA PRO A 167 9.46 9.81 -15.23
C PRO A 167 10.41 9.12 -14.25
N ASP A 168 11.73 9.21 -14.48
CA ASP A 168 12.75 8.59 -13.62
C ASP A 168 12.61 8.97 -12.13
N TRP A 169 12.25 10.23 -11.87
CA TRP A 169 12.05 10.70 -10.50
C TRP A 169 10.91 9.96 -9.80
N LEU A 170 9.86 9.59 -10.53
CA LEU A 170 8.71 8.86 -10.02
C LEU A 170 9.08 7.40 -9.77
N VAL A 171 9.77 6.78 -10.74
CA VAL A 171 10.30 5.41 -10.63
C VAL A 171 11.27 5.29 -9.44
N GLY A 172 12.12 6.30 -9.22
CA GLY A 172 13.06 6.36 -8.10
C GLY A 172 12.38 6.31 -6.72
N LEU A 173 11.16 6.86 -6.59
CA LEU A 173 10.38 6.74 -5.35
C LEU A 173 9.93 5.29 -5.08
N MET A 174 9.78 4.49 -6.14
CA MET A 174 9.29 3.11 -6.11
C MET A 174 10.40 2.08 -5.99
N ALA A 175 11.67 2.48 -6.08
CA ALA A 175 12.81 1.59 -5.96
C ALA A 175 12.68 0.74 -4.68
N ARG A 176 12.78 -0.58 -4.84
CA ARG A 176 12.88 -1.51 -3.72
C ARG A 176 14.10 -1.12 -2.92
N ARG A 177 13.93 -1.00 -1.62
CA ARG A 177 15.09 -0.97 -0.74
C ARG A 177 15.76 -2.32 -0.91
N GLN A 178 17.02 -2.33 -1.35
CA GLN A 178 17.80 -3.55 -1.39
C GLN A 178 17.75 -4.14 0.03
N SER A 179 17.04 -5.26 0.21
CA SER A 179 17.41 -6.19 1.25
C SER A 179 18.87 -6.49 0.98
N HIS A 180 19.78 -6.14 1.90
CA HIS A 180 21.13 -6.66 1.85
C HIS A 180 21.03 -8.18 1.93
N SER A 181 20.94 -8.83 0.77
CA SER A 181 21.09 -10.26 0.63
C SER A 181 22.59 -10.50 0.63
N SER A 182 23.16 -10.69 1.82
CA SER A 182 24.49 -11.28 1.94
C SER A 182 24.41 -12.71 1.42
N SER A 183 24.68 -12.88 0.13
CA SER A 183 24.92 -14.18 -0.49
C SER A 183 26.19 -14.76 0.11
N ASN A 184 26.04 -15.62 1.12
CA ASN A 184 27.15 -16.39 1.69
C ASN A 184 27.53 -17.49 0.70
N GLN A 185 28.44 -17.19 -0.23
CA GLN A 185 29.25 -18.22 -0.87
C GLN A 185 30.18 -18.81 0.20
N ARG A 186 29.79 -19.97 0.73
CA ARG A 186 30.65 -20.78 1.60
C ARG A 186 31.73 -21.44 0.76
N SER A 187 32.90 -20.82 0.71
CA SER A 187 34.16 -21.56 0.54
C SER A 187 34.39 -22.39 1.80
N ARG A 188 34.55 -23.69 1.60
CA ARG A 188 34.81 -24.69 2.64
C ARG A 188 36.15 -24.40 3.32
N SER A 189 36.16 -24.25 4.64
CA SER A 189 37.28 -24.73 5.46
C SER A 189 36.75 -25.37 6.74
N ILE A 190 37.26 -26.56 6.99
CA ILE A 190 36.95 -27.50 8.06
C ILE A 190 37.63 -27.06 9.36
N ALA A 191 37.08 -27.54 10.50
CA ALA A 191 37.63 -27.50 11.87
C ALA A 191 37.45 -26.16 12.62
N SER A 192 37.08 -26.08 13.89
CA SER A 192 36.86 -27.06 14.96
C SER A 192 36.30 -26.33 16.21
N LYS A 193 35.52 -27.08 17.02
CA LYS A 193 35.17 -26.88 18.45
C LYS A 193 34.15 -25.80 18.85
N HIS A 194 33.00 -26.29 19.33
CA HIS A 194 32.09 -25.66 20.30
C HIS A 194 32.85 -25.28 21.59
N CYS A 195 32.55 -24.20 22.31
CA CYS A 195 31.34 -24.07 23.13
C CYS A 195 30.90 -22.62 23.47
N HIS A 196 29.58 -22.47 23.59
CA HIS A 196 28.75 -21.53 24.37
C HIS A 196 29.23 -20.09 24.68
N GLN A 197 28.59 -19.11 24.03
CA GLN A 197 27.86 -18.01 24.69
C GLN A 197 26.96 -17.25 23.70
N GLY A 198 25.83 -16.78 24.22
CA GLY A 198 24.63 -16.36 23.48
C GLY A 198 24.82 -15.19 22.51
N ASN A 199 24.12 -15.29 21.39
CA ASN A 199 24.08 -14.31 20.32
C ASN A 199 23.01 -13.25 20.61
N GLU A 200 23.34 -12.21 21.37
CA GLU A 200 22.42 -11.07 21.63
C GLU A 200 22.33 -10.06 20.47
N SER A 201 23.09 -10.25 19.38
CA SER A 201 23.29 -9.21 18.37
C SER A 201 22.24 -9.15 17.23
N ARG A 202 21.21 -10.03 17.21
CA ARG A 202 20.28 -10.15 16.06
C ARG A 202 18.96 -9.39 16.19
N PHE A 203 18.72 -8.68 17.31
CA PHE A 203 17.46 -7.97 17.59
C PHE A 203 17.62 -6.48 17.89
N SER A 204 18.80 -5.90 17.68
CA SER A 204 19.07 -4.53 18.10
C SER A 204 18.46 -3.51 17.12
N MET A 205 17.43 -2.79 17.56
CA MET A 205 16.98 -1.55 16.93
C MET A 205 17.98 -0.43 17.25
N CYS A 206 18.25 0.46 16.29
CA CYS A 206 19.14 1.59 16.59
C CYS A 206 18.47 2.56 17.60
N PRO A 207 19.25 3.21 18.48
CA PRO A 207 18.70 4.08 19.53
C PRO A 207 17.77 5.18 19.00
N SER A 208 18.04 5.72 17.82
CA SER A 208 17.21 6.77 17.21
C SER A 208 15.79 6.28 16.83
N GLN A 209 15.63 5.00 16.46
CA GLN A 209 14.33 4.42 16.17
C GLN A 209 13.56 4.08 17.45
N LEU A 210 14.23 3.54 18.46
CA LEU A 210 13.65 3.31 19.79
C LEU A 210 13.13 4.62 20.39
N ASN A 211 13.93 5.69 20.33
CA ASN A 211 13.55 7.01 20.84
C ASN A 211 12.32 7.59 20.13
N ARG A 212 12.19 7.38 18.82
CA ARG A 212 10.99 7.82 18.06
C ARG A 212 9.73 7.09 18.50
N VAL A 213 9.81 5.78 18.72
CA VAL A 213 8.66 4.99 19.18
C VAL A 213 8.30 5.35 20.63
N ALA A 214 9.30 5.56 21.48
CA ALA A 214 9.10 6.03 22.86
C ALA A 214 8.40 7.39 22.91
N ALA A 215 8.82 8.34 22.04
CA ALA A 215 8.19 9.65 21.91
C ALA A 215 6.73 9.60 21.42
N LEU A 216 6.32 8.54 20.70
CA LEU A 216 4.92 8.34 20.33
C LEU A 216 4.10 7.79 21.49
N LEU A 217 4.66 6.86 22.27
CA LEU A 217 4.00 6.29 23.45
C LEU A 217 3.79 7.32 24.56
N SER A 218 4.72 8.26 24.73
CA SER A 218 4.58 9.34 25.70
C SER A 218 3.42 10.29 25.38
N ARG A 219 3.04 10.41 24.10
CA ARG A 219 1.93 11.26 23.62
C ARG A 219 0.55 10.61 23.73
N LEU A 220 0.47 9.32 24.06
CA LEU A 220 -0.81 8.65 24.25
C LEU A 220 -1.47 9.06 25.57
N HIS A 221 -2.78 9.26 25.52
CA HIS A 221 -3.59 9.56 26.70
C HIS A 221 -3.53 8.39 27.71
N PRO A 222 -3.35 8.66 29.02
CA PRO A 222 -3.19 7.61 30.05
C PRO A 222 -4.31 6.56 30.06
N SER A 223 -5.55 6.96 29.80
CA SER A 223 -6.71 6.03 29.79
C SER A 223 -6.58 4.89 28.77
N ARG A 224 -5.73 5.02 27.74
CA ARG A 224 -5.47 3.93 26.79
C ARG A 224 -4.75 2.74 27.41
N ALA A 225 -3.98 2.96 28.49
CA ALA A 225 -3.36 1.88 29.24
C ALA A 225 -4.36 1.20 30.20
N ASP A 226 -5.41 1.92 30.62
CA ASP A 226 -6.45 1.40 31.53
C ASP A 226 -7.56 0.63 30.81
N ASP A 227 -7.75 0.89 29.52
CA ASP A 227 -8.70 0.18 28.66
C ASP A 227 -8.03 -1.03 28.00
N TYR A 228 -8.59 -2.22 28.21
CA TYR A 228 -8.01 -3.48 27.72
C TYR A 228 -7.90 -3.53 26.19
N HIS A 229 -8.90 -3.01 25.46
CA HIS A 229 -8.90 -3.08 24.00
C HIS A 229 -7.86 -2.13 23.40
N GLU A 230 -7.77 -0.91 23.93
CA GLU A 230 -6.77 0.07 23.51
C GLU A 230 -5.35 -0.34 23.93
N TRP A 231 -5.18 -0.90 25.13
CA TRP A 231 -3.91 -1.45 25.61
C TRP A 231 -3.38 -2.56 24.68
N ILE A 232 -4.24 -3.54 24.34
CA ILE A 232 -3.90 -4.62 23.38
C ILE A 232 -3.62 -4.04 21.98
N ARG A 233 -4.40 -3.05 21.54
CA ARG A 233 -4.21 -2.40 20.24
C ARG A 233 -2.85 -1.69 20.13
N VAL A 234 -2.39 -1.04 21.19
CA VAL A 234 -1.04 -0.45 21.28
C VAL A 234 0.02 -1.54 21.26
N GLY A 235 -0.15 -2.61 22.04
CA GLY A 235 0.76 -3.76 22.05
C GLY A 235 0.91 -4.41 20.67
N MET A 236 -0.19 -4.65 19.97
CA MET A 236 -0.17 -5.20 18.60
C MET A 236 0.50 -4.26 17.59
N ALA A 237 0.36 -2.93 17.76
CA ALA A 237 1.03 -1.96 16.90
C ALA A 237 2.55 -1.99 17.09
N LEU A 238 3.04 -2.09 18.33
CA LEU A 238 4.47 -2.22 18.63
C LEU A 238 5.02 -3.57 18.16
N TYR A 239 4.30 -4.66 18.43
CA TYR A 239 4.65 -6.03 18.00
C TYR A 239 4.83 -6.13 16.49
N SER A 240 3.93 -5.51 15.72
CA SER A 240 4.01 -5.49 14.25
C SER A 240 5.27 -4.80 13.71
N HIS A 241 5.94 -3.99 14.53
CA HIS A 241 7.12 -3.23 14.15
C HIS A 241 8.42 -3.94 14.51
N SER A 242 8.54 -4.43 15.76
CA SER A 242 9.72 -5.14 16.22
C SER A 242 9.47 -5.86 17.55
N PRO A 243 9.93 -7.13 17.72
CA PRO A 243 9.94 -7.81 19.00
C PRO A 243 10.74 -7.07 20.09
N ALA A 244 11.73 -6.27 19.70
CA ALA A 244 12.57 -5.49 20.62
C ALA A 244 11.81 -4.35 21.35
N LEU A 245 10.55 -4.10 20.97
CA LEU A 245 9.69 -3.09 21.61
C LEU A 245 8.87 -3.62 22.78
N LEU A 246 8.95 -4.91 23.12
CA LEU A 246 8.28 -5.48 24.29
C LEU A 246 8.65 -4.74 25.59
N PRO A 247 9.94 -4.47 25.90
CA PRO A 247 10.29 -3.72 27.11
C PRO A 247 9.62 -2.35 27.17
N LEU A 248 9.55 -1.65 26.03
CA LEU A 248 8.95 -0.34 25.94
C LEU A 248 7.42 -0.38 26.14
N TRP A 249 6.76 -1.44 25.65
CA TRP A 249 5.34 -1.65 25.93
C TRP A 249 5.08 -1.97 27.41
N ASP A 250 5.94 -2.79 28.02
CA ASP A 250 5.87 -3.11 29.45
C ASP A 250 6.02 -1.85 30.31
N ASP A 251 7.04 -1.04 30.04
CA ASP A 251 7.28 0.24 30.73
C ASP A 251 6.11 1.20 30.57
N TRP A 252 5.56 1.33 29.36
CA TRP A 252 4.39 2.16 29.13
C TRP A 252 3.15 1.63 29.87
N SER A 253 2.99 0.31 29.97
CA SER A 253 1.85 -0.33 30.63
C SER A 253 1.85 -0.14 32.15
N ARG A 254 3.04 0.03 32.77
CA ARG A 254 3.19 0.32 34.22
C ARG A 254 2.52 1.62 34.66
N ARG A 255 2.16 2.49 33.72
CA ARG A 255 1.41 3.73 34.00
C ARG A 255 -0.03 3.46 34.44
N SER A 256 -0.58 2.28 34.14
CA SER A 256 -1.90 1.88 34.62
C SER A 256 -1.81 1.25 36.01
N SER A 257 -2.78 1.57 36.87
CA SER A 257 -2.95 0.89 38.17
C SER A 257 -3.34 -0.58 38.03
N LYS A 258 -3.75 -1.02 36.84
CA LYS A 258 -4.13 -2.42 36.54
C LYS A 258 -2.96 -3.30 36.11
N TYR A 259 -1.76 -2.72 35.96
CA TYR A 259 -0.57 -3.44 35.49
C TYR A 259 -0.23 -4.65 36.36
N LYS A 260 0.10 -5.78 35.70
CA LYS A 260 0.62 -6.99 36.37
C LYS A 260 1.97 -7.39 35.75
N PRO A 261 3.01 -7.62 36.56
CA PRO A 261 4.29 -8.11 36.07
C PRO A 261 4.14 -9.38 35.22
N GLY A 262 4.75 -9.39 34.04
CA GLY A 262 4.73 -10.53 33.11
C GLY A 262 3.49 -10.63 32.20
N GLU A 263 2.45 -9.83 32.42
CA GLU A 263 1.23 -9.87 31.59
C GLU A 263 1.49 -9.40 30.16
N CYS A 264 2.31 -8.35 29.99
CA CYS A 264 2.74 -7.87 28.67
C CYS A 264 3.43 -8.99 27.88
N ALA A 265 4.40 -9.70 28.48
CA ALA A 265 5.10 -10.78 27.81
C ALA A 265 4.17 -11.94 27.42
N SER A 266 3.24 -12.31 28.31
CA SER A 266 2.23 -13.33 28.05
C SER A 266 1.32 -12.96 26.87
N LYS A 267 0.81 -11.72 26.83
CA LYS A 267 -0.02 -11.24 25.71
C LYS A 267 0.78 -11.10 24.43
N TRP A 268 2.01 -10.60 24.50
CA TRP A 268 2.89 -10.39 23.36
C TRP A 268 3.13 -11.67 22.57
N ALA A 269 3.28 -12.81 23.26
CA ALA A 269 3.43 -14.12 22.65
C ALA A 269 2.20 -14.58 21.82
N THR A 270 1.02 -14.02 22.07
CA THR A 270 -0.24 -14.38 21.38
C THR A 270 -0.54 -13.49 20.17
N PHE A 271 0.21 -12.42 19.96
CA PHE A 271 -0.09 -11.44 18.92
C PHE A 271 0.15 -11.99 17.51
N ASN A 272 -0.86 -11.85 16.66
CA ASN A 272 -0.79 -12.11 15.22
C ASN A 272 -1.57 -11.03 14.45
N PRO A 273 -1.08 -9.77 14.44
CA PRO A 273 -1.82 -8.66 13.86
C PRO A 273 -1.85 -8.75 12.33
N THR A 274 -3.05 -8.88 11.76
CA THR A 274 -3.25 -8.90 10.30
C THR A 274 -3.64 -7.54 9.71
N LYS A 275 -4.15 -6.62 10.54
CA LYS A 275 -4.65 -5.29 10.13
C LYS A 275 -4.07 -4.13 10.96
N ILE A 276 -3.31 -4.42 12.02
CA ILE A 276 -2.72 -3.43 12.91
C ILE A 276 -1.22 -3.34 12.59
N SER A 277 -0.73 -2.12 12.38
CA SER A 277 0.69 -1.85 12.14
C SER A 277 1.17 -0.71 13.04
N ILE A 278 2.46 -0.37 13.00
CA ILE A 278 3.01 0.81 13.69
C ILE A 278 2.27 2.12 13.36
N ASN A 279 1.62 2.22 12.19
CA ASN A 279 0.80 3.37 11.82
C ASN A 279 -0.40 3.57 12.74
N THR A 280 -0.90 2.50 13.37
CA THR A 280 -1.93 2.61 14.41
C THR A 280 -1.41 3.43 15.59
N LEU A 281 -0.15 3.26 16.01
CA LEU A 281 0.45 4.03 17.08
C LEU A 281 0.56 5.53 16.73
N TYR A 282 0.98 5.85 15.50
CA TYR A 282 1.00 7.23 15.00
C TYR A 282 -0.38 7.86 14.97
N TYR A 283 -1.40 7.12 14.50
CA TYR A 283 -2.79 7.58 14.49
C TYR A 283 -3.29 7.90 15.90
N LEU A 284 -3.06 7.01 16.87
CA LEU A 284 -3.49 7.20 18.25
C LEU A 284 -2.79 8.41 18.89
N ALA A 285 -1.48 8.55 18.68
CA ALA A 285 -0.71 9.69 19.18
C ALA A 285 -1.23 11.03 18.60
N ASN A 286 -1.56 11.07 17.30
CA ASN A 286 -2.15 12.28 16.69
C ASN A 286 -3.57 12.57 17.21
N LYS A 287 -4.40 11.53 17.36
CA LYS A 287 -5.76 11.69 17.90
C LYS A 287 -5.74 12.30 19.30
N ASP A 288 -4.88 11.82 20.18
CA ASP A 288 -4.78 12.33 21.55
C ASP A 288 -4.16 13.73 21.60
N SER A 289 -3.18 14.01 20.72
CA SER A 289 -2.61 15.36 20.58
C SER A 289 -3.65 16.38 20.10
N SER A 290 -4.62 15.96 19.29
CA SER A 290 -5.71 16.84 18.80
C SER A 290 -6.87 17.02 19.77
N GLN A 291 -6.91 16.24 20.85
CA GLN A 291 -7.98 16.24 21.84
C GLN A 291 -7.54 16.84 23.19
N THR A 292 -6.29 17.27 23.31
CA THR A 292 -5.79 18.00 24.48
C THR A 292 -6.07 19.50 24.25
N PRO A 293 -6.98 20.16 24.99
CA PRO A 293 -7.07 21.61 24.96
C PRO A 293 -5.75 22.20 25.47
N ALA A 294 -5.34 23.34 24.93
CA ALA A 294 -4.25 24.11 25.51
C ALA A 294 -4.61 24.47 26.95
N ALA A 295 -3.89 23.88 27.91
CA ALA A 295 -3.78 24.30 29.30
C ALA A 295 -2.46 23.75 29.86
#